data_AF-A0A3D3GTT6-F1
#
_entry.id   AF-A0A3D3GTT6-F1
#
_cell.length_a   1.000
_cell.length_b   1.000
_cell.length_c   1.000
_cell.angle_alpha   90.00
_cell.angle_beta   90.00
_cell.angle_gamma   90.00
#
_symmetry.space_group_name_H-M   'P 1'
#
loop_
_entity.id
_entity.type
_entity.pdbx_description
1 polymer ?
#
loop_
_entity_poly.entity_id
_entity_poly.type
_entity_poly.pdbx_seq_one_letter_code
_entity_poly.pdbx_strand_id
1 'polypeptide(L)'
;MSPYKGSFGPFARSAVVVPVQRNENSGIDVDFSRNAPKGKFRVVSVDTFDGTDGVDGDFDTLGLAEAYIARATEGQEMLKMHIYDDKGDHVGEGGSY
;
A
#
# COMPACT_ATOMS: atom_id res chain seq x y z
N MET A 1 -40.74 14.90 21.15
CA MET A 1 -40.65 14.19 19.85
C MET A 1 -39.91 15.07 18.86
N SER A 2 -38.77 14.60 18.35
CA SER A 2 -38.13 15.11 17.11
C SER A 2 -38.97 14.65 15.90
N PRO A 3 -38.86 15.27 14.69
CA PRO A 3 -37.71 14.96 13.83
C PRO A 3 -37.15 16.16 13.03
N TYR A 4 -35.83 16.11 12.84
CA TYR A 4 -35.07 16.85 11.83
C TYR A 4 -35.57 16.53 10.40
N LYS A 5 -35.71 17.56 9.56
CA LYS A 5 -35.80 17.45 8.10
C LYS A 5 -34.67 18.27 7.48
N GLY A 6 -33.81 17.58 6.74
CA GLY A 6 -32.63 18.15 6.11
C GLY A 6 -32.89 18.89 4.80
N SER A 7 -31.88 19.64 4.37
CA SER A 7 -31.64 20.02 2.99
C SER A 7 -30.17 20.44 2.86
N PHE A 8 -29.28 19.48 2.65
CA PHE A 8 -27.92 19.78 2.18
C PHE A 8 -27.97 19.82 0.64
N GLY A 9 -27.72 21.01 0.09
CA GLY A 9 -27.57 21.21 -1.34
C GLY A 9 -26.33 20.49 -1.89
N PRO A 10 -26.25 20.28 -3.22
CA PRO A 10 -25.20 19.49 -3.83
C PRO A 10 -23.87 20.25 -3.77
N PHE A 11 -22.96 19.78 -2.92
CA PHE A 11 -21.56 20.17 -3.00
C PHE A 11 -21.01 19.66 -4.34
N ALA A 12 -20.50 20.60 -5.14
CA ALA A 12 -19.74 20.33 -6.35
C ALA A 12 -18.62 19.33 -6.03
N ARG A 13 -18.73 18.12 -6.59
CA ARG A 13 -17.64 17.15 -6.59
C ARG A 13 -16.58 17.68 -7.54
N SER A 14 -15.54 18.29 -6.99
CA SER A 14 -14.28 18.52 -7.69
C SER A 14 -13.82 17.16 -8.22
N ALA A 15 -14.00 16.92 -9.51
CA ALA A 15 -13.47 15.76 -10.19
C ALA A 15 -11.94 15.92 -10.19
N VAL A 16 -11.30 15.37 -9.16
CA VAL A 16 -9.86 15.10 -9.19
C VAL A 16 -9.69 14.05 -10.28
N VAL A 17 -9.32 14.50 -11.47
CA VAL A 17 -8.81 13.63 -12.52
C VAL A 17 -7.49 13.09 -11.99
N VAL A 18 -7.55 11.95 -11.32
CA VAL A 18 -6.36 11.18 -11.00
C VAL A 18 -5.85 10.67 -12.35
N PRO A 19 -4.64 11.02 -12.80
CA PRO A 19 -4.09 10.39 -13.99
C PRO A 19 -4.06 8.89 -13.73
N VAL A 20 -4.71 8.11 -14.59
CA VAL A 20 -4.56 6.66 -14.61
C VAL A 20 -3.10 6.41 -14.95
N GLN A 21 -2.26 6.27 -13.92
CA GLN A 21 -0.92 5.73 -14.09
C GLN A 21 -1.13 4.33 -14.65
N ARG A 22 -0.72 4.13 -15.91
CA ARG A 22 -0.56 2.79 -16.47
C ARG A 22 0.46 2.09 -15.58
N ASN A 23 -0.03 1.25 -14.68
CA ASN A 23 0.80 0.30 -13.98
C ASN A 23 1.19 -0.77 -15.00
N GLU A 24 2.47 -0.91 -15.31
CA GLU A 24 2.96 -1.97 -16.18
C GLU A 24 3.00 -3.33 -15.45
N ASN A 25 2.17 -3.52 -14.43
CA ASN A 25 2.15 -4.72 -13.62
C ASN A 25 0.86 -5.52 -13.86
N SER A 26 0.86 -6.27 -14.95
CA SER A 26 -0.22 -7.09 -15.49
C SER A 26 -0.57 -8.32 -14.63
N GLY A 27 -0.93 -8.11 -13.37
CA GLY A 27 -1.32 -9.21 -12.47
C GLY A 27 -1.65 -8.85 -11.03
N ILE A 28 -1.76 -7.57 -10.67
CA ILE A 28 -2.22 -7.18 -9.33
C ILE A 28 -3.71 -6.92 -9.39
N ASP A 29 -4.48 -7.61 -8.56
CA ASP A 29 -5.91 -7.40 -8.39
C ASP A 29 -6.20 -5.91 -8.19
N VAL A 30 -7.28 -5.42 -8.82
CA VAL A 30 -7.68 -4.00 -8.85
C VAL A 30 -7.86 -3.34 -7.48
N ASP A 31 -7.86 -4.13 -6.39
CA ASP A 31 -7.95 -3.67 -5.00
C ASP A 31 -6.58 -3.58 -4.27
N PHE A 32 -5.51 -4.17 -4.83
CA PHE A 32 -4.17 -4.12 -4.25
C PHE A 32 -3.35 -3.01 -4.92
N SER A 33 -3.14 -1.90 -4.22
CA SER A 33 -2.26 -0.85 -4.71
C SER A 33 -0.89 -1.00 -4.06
N ARG A 34 0.17 -1.17 -4.86
CA ARG A 34 1.55 -1.07 -4.37
C ARG A 34 1.91 0.36 -3.96
N ASN A 35 1.18 1.35 -4.45
CA ASN A 35 1.45 2.74 -4.12
C ASN A 35 1.09 2.99 -2.66
N ALA A 36 2.05 3.53 -1.92
CA ALA A 36 1.82 4.03 -0.59
C ALA A 36 0.91 5.28 -0.63
N PRO A 37 0.24 5.62 0.49
CA PRO A 37 -0.35 6.94 0.64
C PRO A 37 0.69 8.04 0.44
N LYS A 38 0.25 9.23 0.00
CA LYS A 38 1.15 10.34 -0.33
C LYS A 38 2.18 10.62 0.78
N GLY A 39 3.46 10.63 0.41
CA GLY A 39 4.59 10.85 1.31
C GLY A 39 4.90 9.71 2.29
N LYS A 40 4.33 8.52 2.09
CA LYS A 40 4.56 7.32 2.91
C LYS A 40 5.28 6.23 2.11
N PHE A 41 5.60 5.15 2.82
CA PHE A 41 6.22 3.95 2.31
C PHE A 41 5.36 2.74 2.69
N ARG A 42 4.94 1.96 1.70
CA ARG A 42 4.11 0.78 1.87
C ARG A 42 4.99 -0.46 1.92
N VAL A 43 4.82 -1.29 2.94
CA VAL A 43 5.43 -2.62 3.01
C VAL A 43 4.42 -3.64 2.51
N VAL A 44 4.85 -4.45 1.55
CA VAL A 44 4.12 -5.58 0.99
C VAL A 44 4.85 -6.86 1.38
N SER A 45 4.17 -7.77 2.06
CA SER A 45 4.64 -9.15 2.25
C SER A 45 4.20 -10.02 1.08
N VAL A 46 5.10 -10.90 0.66
CA VAL A 46 4.87 -11.91 -0.37
C VAL A 46 5.10 -13.25 0.31
N ASP A 47 4.04 -14.03 0.45
CA ASP A 47 4.15 -15.43 0.85
C ASP A 47 4.59 -16.23 -0.38
N THR A 48 5.78 -16.84 -0.27
CA THR A 48 6.38 -17.59 -1.37
C THR A 48 5.74 -18.95 -1.59
N PHE A 49 4.88 -19.43 -0.66
CA PHE A 49 4.24 -20.73 -0.76
C PHE A 49 3.01 -20.74 -1.66
N ASP A 50 2.19 -19.69 -1.58
CA ASP A 50 0.96 -19.56 -2.37
C ASP A 50 0.97 -18.37 -3.35
N GLY A 51 2.04 -17.55 -3.33
CA GLY A 51 2.22 -16.41 -4.22
C GLY A 51 1.32 -15.24 -3.90
N THR A 52 0.68 -15.23 -2.72
CA THR A 52 -0.21 -14.15 -2.30
C THR A 52 0.60 -12.97 -1.78
N ASP A 53 0.26 -11.78 -2.26
CA ASP A 53 0.77 -10.51 -1.76
C ASP A 53 -0.22 -9.83 -0.80
N GLY A 54 0.31 -9.29 0.29
CA GLY A 54 -0.44 -8.63 1.36
C GLY A 54 0.18 -7.27 1.73
N VAL A 55 -0.66 -6.25 1.95
CA VAL A 55 -0.19 -4.98 2.52
C VAL A 55 -0.02 -5.19 4.01
N ASP A 56 1.23 -5.08 4.48
CA ASP A 56 1.59 -5.31 5.87
C ASP A 56 1.48 -4.00 6.68
N GLY A 57 1.85 -2.87 6.06
CA GLY A 57 1.69 -1.55 6.69
C GLY A 57 2.18 -0.38 5.85
N ASP A 58 1.82 0.83 6.27
CA ASP A 58 2.27 2.10 5.68
C ASP A 58 3.07 2.91 6.72
N PHE A 59 4.27 3.34 6.36
CA PHE A 59 5.26 3.98 7.23
C PHE A 59 5.60 5.39 6.76
N ASP A 60 5.87 6.30 7.69
CA ASP A 60 6.14 7.70 7.36
C ASP A 60 7.56 7.96 6.81
N THR A 61 8.49 7.02 7.02
CA THR A 61 9.86 7.12 6.52
C THR A 61 10.38 5.77 6.04
N LEU A 62 11.32 5.80 5.09
CA LEU A 62 11.97 4.60 4.57
C LEU A 62 12.66 3.80 5.69
N GLY A 63 13.38 4.48 6.59
CA GLY A 63 14.09 3.80 7.68
C GLY A 63 13.16 3.07 8.67
N LEU A 64 11.93 3.55 8.87
CA LEU A 64 10.93 2.82 9.66
C LEU A 64 10.43 1.57 8.94
N ALA A 65 10.21 1.65 7.63
CA ALA A 65 9.83 0.50 6.81
C ALA A 65 10.96 -0.55 6.75
N GLU A 66 12.21 -0.13 6.60
CA GLU A 66 13.38 -1.02 6.63
C GLU A 66 13.53 -1.71 7.99
N ALA A 67 13.45 -0.96 9.09
CA ALA A 67 13.51 -1.52 10.44
C ALA A 67 12.37 -2.51 10.70
N TYR A 68 11.18 -2.22 10.16
CA TYR A 68 10.04 -3.12 10.24
C TYR A 68 10.31 -4.44 9.52
N ILE A 69 10.74 -4.38 8.24
CA ILE A 69 11.04 -5.57 7.46
C ILE A 69 12.15 -6.40 8.10
N ALA A 70 13.21 -5.77 8.58
CA ALA A 70 14.32 -6.47 9.24
C ALA A 70 13.84 -7.28 10.45
N ARG A 71 12.91 -6.72 11.25
CA ARG A 71 12.32 -7.42 12.39
C ARG A 71 11.29 -8.47 11.98
N ALA A 72 10.46 -8.19 10.99
CA ALA A 72 9.40 -9.08 10.55
C ALA A 72 9.94 -10.32 9.82
N THR A 73 11.09 -10.18 9.16
CA THR A 73 11.77 -11.28 8.45
C THR A 73 12.80 -12.01 9.31
N GLU A 74 13.08 -11.54 10.53
CA GLU A 74 13.99 -12.20 11.46
C GLU A 74 13.44 -13.58 11.85
N GLY A 75 14.16 -14.64 11.46
CA GLY A 75 13.77 -16.03 11.72
C GLY A 75 12.64 -16.55 10.82
N GLN A 76 12.25 -15.82 9.77
CA GLN A 76 11.32 -16.27 8.74
C GLN A 76 12.10 -16.64 7.48
N GLU A 77 12.17 -17.93 7.14
CA GLU A 77 12.97 -18.39 5.99
C GLU A 77 12.29 -18.13 4.63
N MET A 78 10.96 -18.02 4.61
CA MET A 78 10.13 -18.02 3.38
C MET A 78 9.26 -16.77 3.23
N LEU A 79 9.63 -15.69 3.91
CA LEU A 79 8.92 -14.42 3.89
C LEU A 79 9.74 -13.37 3.16
N LYS A 80 9.28 -12.94 1.99
CA LYS A 80 9.86 -11.81 1.27
C LYS A 80 8.99 -10.58 1.48
N MET A 81 9.60 -9.45 1.78
CA MET A 81 8.90 -8.17 1.90
C MET A 81 9.52 -7.12 0.99
N HIS A 82 8.67 -6.25 0.45
CA HIS A 82 9.03 -5.17 -0.46
C HIS A 82 8.50 -3.83 0.06
N ILE A 83 9.27 -2.77 -0.13
CA ILE A 83 8.90 -1.39 0.19
C ILE A 83 8.63 -0.65 -1.11
N TYR A 84 7.48 0.02 -1.16
CA TYR A 84 7.08 0.89 -2.27
C TYR A 84 6.80 2.30 -1.78
N ASP A 85 7.12 3.31 -2.58
CA ASP A 85 6.80 4.71 -2.26
C ASP A 85 5.39 5.12 -2.75
N ASP A 86 5.07 6.41 -2.63
CA ASP A 86 3.78 6.95 -3.04
C ASP A 86 3.55 7.04 -4.55
N LYS A 87 4.59 6.79 -5.35
CA LYS A 87 4.53 6.65 -6.81
C LYS A 87 4.39 5.19 -7.23
N GLY A 88 4.60 4.26 -6.28
CA GLY A 88 4.66 2.83 -6.54
C GLY A 88 6.07 2.37 -6.94
N ASP A 89 7.09 3.21 -6.79
CA ASP A 89 8.48 2.84 -7.07
C ASP A 89 8.96 1.88 -5.98
N HIS A 90 9.61 0.79 -6.38
CA HIS A 90 10.26 -0.13 -5.45
C HIS A 90 11.53 0.53 -4.89
N VAL A 91 11.58 0.70 -3.57
CA VAL A 91 12.65 1.45 -2.89
C VAL A 91 13.43 0.62 -1.87
N GLY A 92 12.98 -0.60 -1.57
CA GLY A 92 13.68 -1.49 -0.65
C GLY A 92 13.02 -2.85 -0.52
N GLU A 93 13.73 -3.80 0.07
CA GLU A 93 13.21 -5.15 0.32
C GLU A 93 13.99 -5.82 1.46
N GLY A 94 13.44 -6.91 1.97
CA GLY A 94 14.11 -7.77 2.94
C GLY A 94 13.44 -9.13 3.07
N GLY A 95 14.12 -10.03 3.78
CA GLY A 95 13.75 -11.44 3.88
C GLY A 95 14.30 -12.30 2.74
N SER A 96 14.16 -13.61 2.91
CA SER A 96 14.67 -14.66 2.03
C SER A 96 13.54 -15.56 1.51
N TYR A 97 13.88 -16.34 0.49
CA TYR A 97 13.09 -17.42 -0.09
C TYR A 97 13.93 -18.70 -0.11
#